data_AF-A0A1H2T7F4-F1
#
_entry.id   AF-A0A1H2T7F4-F1
#
_cell.length_a   1.000
_cell.length_b   1.000
_cell.length_c   1.000
_cell.angle_alpha   90.00
_cell.angle_beta   90.00
_cell.angle_gamma   90.00
#
_symmetry.space_group_name_H-M   'P 1'
#
loop_
_entity.id
_entity.type
_entity.pdbx_description
1 polymer ?
#
loop_
_entity_poly.entity_id
_entity_poly.type
_entity_poly.pdbx_seq_one_letter_code
_entity_poly.pdbx_strand_id
1 'polypeptide(L)'
;MGAMATAPEPVPFVLKRWLSMPNGMQQSNPAVQFRAHRHDVLNELQLIRAYLQMERPAQAVAVVDRLSTWLQSLTTWQINAGAFGEQLMWTAAVCPHVLLESFACHKEPDDEAVEQFRKWLQTWNDELSIHGQRGRMRVTVDEHGFQVVCSGEGWERFDEWVRIYPALNFVVNRW
;
A
#
# COMPACT_ATOMS: atom_id res chain seq x y z
N MET A 1 -1.99 -55.20 18.08
CA MET A 1 -1.23 -54.04 17.59
C MET A 1 -2.12 -53.24 16.65
N GLY A 2 -2.83 -52.23 17.16
CA GLY A 2 -3.64 -51.32 16.36
C GLY A 2 -2.98 -49.93 16.41
N ALA A 3 -2.55 -49.41 15.27
CA ALA A 3 -1.98 -48.07 15.18
C ALA A 3 -3.13 -47.05 15.26
N MET A 4 -3.12 -46.23 16.32
CA MET A 4 -3.99 -45.06 16.47
C MET A 4 -3.68 -44.06 15.36
N ALA A 5 -4.68 -43.73 14.55
CA ALA A 5 -4.62 -42.59 13.66
C ALA A 5 -4.55 -41.31 14.50
N THR A 6 -3.47 -40.55 14.35
CA THR A 6 -3.30 -39.23 14.95
C THR A 6 -4.30 -38.27 14.30
N ALA A 7 -5.11 -37.62 15.13
CA ALA A 7 -6.03 -36.58 14.69
C ALA A 7 -5.25 -35.42 14.03
N PRO A 8 -5.74 -34.82 12.93
CA PRO A 8 -5.07 -33.68 12.31
C PRO A 8 -5.04 -32.50 13.27
N GLU A 9 -3.88 -31.87 13.41
CA GLU A 9 -3.69 -30.69 14.25
C GLU A 9 -4.68 -29.58 13.89
N PRO A 10 -5.21 -28.83 14.88
CA PRO A 10 -6.12 -27.73 14.60
C PRO A 10 -5.37 -26.63 13.84
N VAL A 11 -5.82 -26.39 12.60
CA VAL A 11 -5.38 -25.25 11.78
C VAL A 11 -5.46 -23.96 12.62
N PRO A 12 -4.38 -23.17 12.71
CA PRO A 12 -4.34 -21.93 13.48
C PRO A 12 -5.53 -21.01 13.14
N PHE A 13 -6.10 -20.36 14.15
CA PHE A 13 -7.27 -19.48 13.99
C PHE A 13 -7.12 -18.45 12.86
N VAL A 14 -5.89 -17.97 12.64
CA VAL A 14 -5.55 -17.06 11.54
C VAL A 14 -5.87 -17.67 10.17
N LEU A 15 -5.56 -18.94 9.94
CA LEU A 15 -5.82 -19.66 8.68
C LEU A 15 -7.30 -20.02 8.49
N LYS A 16 -8.06 -20.24 9.57
CA LYS A 16 -9.51 -20.51 9.48
C LYS A 16 -10.32 -19.31 9.00
N ARG A 17 -9.87 -18.08 9.31
CA ARG A 17 -10.51 -16.85 8.85
C ARG A 17 -10.40 -16.65 7.33
N TRP A 18 -9.32 -17.15 6.71
CA TRP A 18 -9.11 -17.10 5.25
C TRP A 18 -9.95 -18.12 4.48
N LEU A 19 -10.27 -19.26 5.09
CA LEU A 19 -11.00 -20.36 4.42
C LEU A 19 -12.53 -20.19 4.39
N SER A 20 -13.07 -19.16 5.06
CA SER A 20 -14.52 -19.02 5.27
C SER A 20 -15.15 -17.79 4.60
N MET A 21 -14.47 -17.12 3.67
CA MET A 21 -15.09 -16.02 2.92
C MET A 21 -15.80 -16.54 1.66
N PRO A 22 -17.12 -16.30 1.51
CA PRO A 22 -17.87 -16.72 0.34
C PRO A 22 -17.45 -15.93 -0.90
N ASN A 23 -17.40 -16.65 -2.03
CA ASN A 23 -17.16 -16.21 -3.40
C ASN A 23 -17.58 -14.76 -3.71
N GLY A 24 -16.66 -13.94 -4.23
CA GLY A 24 -17.05 -12.70 -4.93
C GLY A 24 -15.96 -11.68 -5.24
N MET A 25 -14.86 -11.64 -4.49
CA MET A 25 -13.76 -10.71 -4.76
C MET A 25 -12.46 -11.48 -4.91
N GLN A 26 -11.82 -11.33 -6.08
CA GLN A 26 -10.49 -11.87 -6.35
C GLN A 26 -9.47 -11.08 -5.51
N GLN A 27 -9.45 -11.35 -4.19
CA GLN A 27 -8.47 -10.80 -3.27
C GLN A 27 -7.09 -11.13 -3.82
N SER A 28 -6.29 -10.10 -4.06
CA SER A 28 -4.88 -10.23 -4.41
C SER A 28 -4.20 -11.19 -3.44
N ASN A 29 -3.62 -12.28 -3.94
CA ASN A 29 -3.00 -13.30 -3.12
C ASN A 29 -1.89 -12.67 -2.23
N PRO A 30 -2.01 -12.70 -0.90
CA PRO A 30 -1.04 -12.07 0.01
C PRO A 30 0.40 -12.54 -0.22
N ALA A 31 0.59 -13.79 -0.67
CA ALA A 31 1.92 -14.32 -0.99
C ALA A 31 2.54 -13.66 -2.22
N VAL A 32 1.74 -13.24 -3.20
CA VAL A 32 2.21 -12.52 -4.38
C VAL A 32 2.60 -11.10 -4.00
N GLN A 33 1.78 -10.41 -3.20
CA GLN A 33 2.08 -9.06 -2.72
C GLN A 33 3.32 -9.05 -1.82
N PHE A 34 3.46 -10.00 -0.91
CA PHE A 34 4.66 -10.13 -0.08
C PHE A 34 5.91 -10.42 -0.91
N ARG A 35 5.80 -11.24 -1.97
CA ARG A 35 6.92 -11.49 -2.89
C ARG A 35 7.36 -10.20 -3.61
N ALA A 36 6.40 -9.41 -4.09
CA ALA A 36 6.67 -8.12 -4.74
C ALA A 36 7.29 -7.12 -3.75
N HIS A 37 6.69 -6.95 -2.58
CA HIS A 37 7.23 -6.11 -1.51
C HIS A 37 8.69 -6.47 -1.17
N ARG A 38 8.97 -7.75 -0.97
CA ARG A 38 10.33 -8.24 -0.71
C ARG A 38 11.28 -7.91 -1.85
N HIS A 39 10.85 -8.04 -3.10
CA HIS A 39 11.64 -7.69 -4.26
C HIS A 39 12.01 -6.20 -4.26
N ASP A 40 11.05 -5.32 -3.95
CA ASP A 40 11.28 -3.88 -3.92
C ASP A 40 12.23 -3.47 -2.79
N VAL A 41 12.09 -4.06 -1.59
CA VAL A 41 13.05 -3.86 -0.49
C VAL A 41 14.46 -4.31 -0.88
N LEU A 42 14.59 -5.47 -1.56
CA LEU A 42 15.89 -5.95 -2.02
C LEU A 42 16.51 -5.02 -3.07
N ASN A 43 15.72 -4.42 -3.97
CA ASN A 43 16.21 -3.45 -4.94
C ASN A 43 16.79 -2.20 -4.27
N GLU A 44 16.11 -1.67 -3.24
CA GLU A 44 16.61 -0.53 -2.46
C GLU A 44 17.93 -0.88 -1.73
N LEU A 45 18.03 -2.09 -1.17
CA LEU A 45 19.27 -2.57 -0.54
C LEU A 45 20.43 -2.76 -1.53
N GLN A 46 20.13 -3.23 -2.75
CA GLN A 46 21.12 -3.33 -3.82
C GLN A 46 21.64 -1.95 -4.24
N LEU A 47 20.75 -0.96 -4.32
CA LEU A 47 21.12 0.42 -4.63
C LEU A 47 22.02 1.03 -3.52
N ILE A 48 21.68 0.80 -2.25
CA ILE A 48 22.52 1.20 -1.11
C ILE A 48 23.92 0.59 -1.25
N ARG A 49 24.01 -0.72 -1.50
CA ARG A 49 25.28 -1.42 -1.69
C ARG A 49 26.09 -0.82 -2.85
N ALA A 50 25.45 -0.52 -3.98
CA ALA A 50 26.12 0.09 -5.12
C ALA A 50 26.70 1.47 -4.78
N TYR A 51 25.95 2.33 -4.08
CA TYR A 51 26.45 3.63 -3.65
C TYR A 51 27.64 3.53 -2.69
N LEU A 52 27.61 2.58 -1.75
CA LEU A 52 28.75 2.33 -0.85
C LEU A 52 30.00 1.87 -1.61
N GLN A 53 29.84 0.99 -2.60
CA GLN A 53 30.95 0.52 -3.45
C GLN A 53 31.54 1.63 -4.32
N MET A 54 30.73 2.65 -4.67
CA MET A 54 31.17 3.82 -5.43
C MET A 54 31.73 4.95 -4.55
N GLU A 55 31.96 4.70 -3.26
CA GLU A 55 32.41 5.71 -2.28
C GLU A 55 31.47 6.93 -2.21
N ARG A 56 30.16 6.68 -2.37
CA ARG A 56 29.08 7.67 -2.33
C ARG A 56 28.18 7.48 -1.10
N PRO A 57 28.71 7.65 0.13
CA PRO A 57 27.99 7.33 1.36
C PRO A 57 26.77 8.24 1.59
N ALA A 58 26.82 9.50 1.17
CA ALA A 58 25.69 10.43 1.31
C ALA A 58 24.47 9.95 0.52
N GLN A 59 24.68 9.45 -0.71
CA GLN A 59 23.62 8.86 -1.53
C GLN A 59 23.10 7.55 -0.94
N ALA A 60 23.99 6.72 -0.39
CA ALA A 60 23.57 5.50 0.31
C ALA A 60 22.65 5.82 1.51
N VAL A 61 23.02 6.81 2.33
CA VAL A 61 22.20 7.28 3.46
C VAL A 61 20.85 7.81 2.97
N ALA A 62 20.83 8.61 1.90
CA ALA A 62 19.57 9.11 1.35
C ALA A 62 18.62 7.97 0.90
N VAL A 63 19.16 6.86 0.39
CA VAL A 63 18.35 5.67 0.06
C VAL A 63 17.86 4.96 1.32
N VAL A 64 18.69 4.84 2.35
CA VAL A 64 18.28 4.28 3.66
C VAL A 64 17.13 5.10 4.27
N ASP A 65 17.25 6.43 4.29
CA ASP A 65 16.23 7.33 4.84
C ASP A 65 14.91 7.21 4.08
N ARG A 66 14.99 7.11 2.74
CA ARG A 66 13.83 6.87 1.88
C ARG A 66 13.16 5.53 2.18
N LEU A 67 13.94 4.44 2.24
CA LEU A 67 13.43 3.10 2.54
C LEU A 67 12.77 3.09 3.93
N SER A 68 13.42 3.68 4.92
CA SER A 68 12.89 3.83 6.28
C SER A 68 11.56 4.56 6.31
N THR A 69 11.48 5.71 5.62
CA THR A 69 10.26 6.52 5.53
C THR A 69 9.12 5.74 4.85
N TRP A 70 9.41 5.01 3.78
CA TRP A 70 8.42 4.17 3.12
C TRP A 70 7.90 3.07 4.05
N LEU A 71 8.78 2.32 4.70
CA LEU A 71 8.39 1.26 5.64
C LEU A 71 7.58 1.80 6.83
N GLN A 72 7.94 2.98 7.36
CA GLN A 72 7.16 3.65 8.40
C GLN A 72 5.76 4.04 7.93
N SER A 73 5.62 4.50 6.68
CA SER A 73 4.30 4.80 6.11
C SER A 73 3.38 3.57 6.04
N LEU A 74 3.94 2.36 5.87
CA LEU A 74 3.19 1.10 5.92
C LEU A 74 2.62 0.81 7.32
N THR A 75 3.31 1.23 8.38
CA THR A 75 2.79 1.15 9.75
C THR A 75 1.58 2.06 9.95
N THR A 76 1.56 3.25 9.34
CA THR A 76 0.40 4.15 9.38
C THR A 76 -0.87 3.51 8.84
N TRP A 77 -0.76 2.69 7.77
CA TRP A 77 -1.86 1.89 7.26
C TRP A 77 -2.36 0.85 8.26
N GLN A 78 -1.44 0.12 8.89
CA GLN A 78 -1.79 -0.95 9.84
C GLN A 78 -2.52 -0.43 11.07
N ILE A 79 -2.07 0.71 11.62
CA ILE A 79 -2.58 1.21 12.90
C ILE A 79 -3.93 1.92 12.74
N ASN A 80 -4.11 2.71 11.67
CA ASN A 80 -5.22 3.67 11.60
C ASN A 80 -6.41 3.23 10.75
N ALA A 81 -6.28 2.14 9.97
CA ALA A 81 -7.27 1.76 8.97
C ALA A 81 -8.05 0.46 9.29
N GLY A 82 -7.87 -0.14 10.46
CA GLY A 82 -8.65 -1.32 10.88
C GLY A 82 -8.54 -2.51 9.89
N ALA A 83 -9.62 -3.27 9.71
CA ALA A 83 -9.62 -4.49 8.89
C ALA A 83 -9.47 -4.25 7.38
N PHE A 84 -10.08 -3.20 6.83
CA PHE A 84 -9.86 -2.81 5.43
C PHE A 84 -8.46 -2.23 5.20
N GLY A 85 -7.90 -1.61 6.24
CA GLY A 85 -6.52 -1.17 6.31
C GLY A 85 -5.50 -2.24 5.99
N GLU A 86 -5.73 -3.47 6.43
CA GLU A 86 -4.87 -4.61 6.09
C GLU A 86 -4.86 -4.87 4.57
N GLN A 87 -5.99 -4.73 3.90
CA GLN A 87 -6.08 -4.92 2.44
C GLN A 87 -5.37 -3.81 1.66
N LEU A 88 -5.52 -2.57 2.11
CA LEU A 88 -4.86 -1.41 1.50
C LEU A 88 -3.37 -1.40 1.79
N MET A 89 -2.95 -1.82 2.97
CA MET A 89 -1.54 -1.97 3.34
C MET A 89 -0.80 -2.87 2.35
N TRP A 90 -1.36 -4.01 1.97
CA TRP A 90 -0.70 -4.89 0.98
C TRP A 90 -0.59 -4.25 -0.41
N THR A 91 -1.54 -3.39 -0.76
CA THR A 91 -1.45 -2.60 -1.99
C THR A 91 -0.35 -1.53 -1.86
N ALA A 92 -0.31 -0.81 -0.75
CA ALA A 92 0.72 0.20 -0.49
C ALA A 92 2.12 -0.41 -0.37
N ALA A 93 2.23 -1.66 0.11
CA ALA A 93 3.49 -2.39 0.23
C ALA A 93 4.14 -2.74 -1.12
N VAL A 94 3.40 -2.64 -2.23
CA VAL A 94 3.92 -2.78 -3.60
C VAL A 94 3.94 -1.43 -4.35
N CYS A 95 3.68 -0.32 -3.65
CA CYS A 95 3.68 1.03 -4.19
C CYS A 95 4.78 1.88 -3.53
N PRO A 96 6.08 1.59 -3.75
CA PRO A 96 7.17 2.27 -3.05
C PRO A 96 7.24 3.77 -3.37
N HIS A 97 6.62 4.24 -4.45
CA HIS A 97 6.66 5.65 -4.85
C HIS A 97 5.64 6.53 -4.12
N VAL A 98 4.70 5.93 -3.39
CA VAL A 98 3.67 6.65 -2.66
C VAL A 98 3.88 6.52 -1.16
N LEU A 99 3.93 7.66 -0.47
CA LEU A 99 4.05 7.73 0.98
C LEU A 99 2.73 8.19 1.60
N LEU A 100 2.22 7.41 2.56
CA LEU A 100 1.10 7.83 3.39
C LEU A 100 1.60 8.65 4.59
N GLU A 101 1.28 9.93 4.63
CA GLU A 101 1.64 10.81 5.76
C GLU A 101 0.64 10.68 6.92
N SER A 102 -0.65 10.61 6.62
CA SER A 102 -1.69 10.46 7.63
C SER A 102 -2.90 9.73 7.09
N PHE A 103 -3.54 8.94 7.96
CA PHE A 103 -4.76 8.22 7.66
C PHE A 103 -5.76 8.40 8.79
N ALA A 104 -6.99 8.78 8.46
CA ALA A 104 -8.09 8.85 9.40
C ALA A 104 -9.31 8.11 8.82
N CYS A 105 -9.93 7.24 9.61
CA CYS A 105 -11.16 6.56 9.21
C CYS A 105 -12.24 6.83 10.25
N HIS A 106 -13.27 7.56 9.82
CA HIS A 106 -14.47 7.86 10.60
C HIS A 106 -15.62 6.90 10.25
N LYS A 107 -15.63 6.39 9.02
CA LYS A 107 -16.61 5.41 8.53
C LYS A 107 -15.92 4.41 7.60
N GLU A 108 -16.27 3.14 7.71
CA GLU A 108 -15.76 2.12 6.80
C GLU A 108 -16.30 2.37 5.37
N PRO A 109 -15.41 2.41 4.36
CA PRO A 109 -15.82 2.60 2.97
C PRO A 109 -16.46 1.34 2.41
N ASP A 110 -17.26 1.48 1.35
CA ASP A 110 -17.77 0.33 0.61
C ASP A 110 -16.67 -0.32 -0.26
N ASP A 111 -16.95 -1.55 -0.72
CA ASP A 111 -16.00 -2.35 -1.51
C ASP A 111 -15.63 -1.70 -2.84
N GLU A 112 -16.55 -0.93 -3.45
CA GLU A 112 -16.29 -0.24 -4.72
C GLU A 112 -15.27 0.88 -4.52
N ALA A 113 -15.44 1.70 -3.49
CA ALA A 113 -14.53 2.77 -3.14
C ALA A 113 -13.14 2.22 -2.80
N VAL A 114 -13.06 1.09 -2.07
CA VAL A 114 -11.78 0.41 -1.78
C VAL A 114 -11.09 -0.06 -3.06
N GLU A 115 -11.82 -0.65 -4.00
CA GLU A 115 -11.24 -1.14 -5.26
C GLU A 115 -10.80 -0.01 -6.19
N GLN A 116 -11.58 1.08 -6.29
CA GLN A 116 -11.16 2.27 -7.03
C GLN A 116 -9.91 2.89 -6.40
N PHE A 117 -9.85 3.01 -5.07
CA PHE A 117 -8.68 3.51 -4.36
C PHE A 117 -7.44 2.66 -4.62
N ARG A 118 -7.57 1.33 -4.58
CA ARG A 118 -6.50 0.38 -4.89
C ARG A 118 -5.93 0.59 -6.29
N LYS A 119 -6.80 0.66 -7.30
CA LYS A 119 -6.40 0.87 -8.70
C LYS A 119 -5.71 2.21 -8.89
N TRP A 120 -6.29 3.28 -8.34
CA TRP A 120 -5.71 4.61 -8.39
C TRP A 120 -4.31 4.65 -7.74
N LEU A 121 -4.15 4.04 -6.57
CA LEU A 121 -2.86 4.01 -5.86
C LEU A 121 -1.76 3.35 -6.69
N GLN A 122 -2.08 2.25 -7.37
CA GLN A 122 -1.15 1.56 -8.27
C GLN A 122 -0.81 2.41 -9.49
N THR A 123 -1.81 2.99 -10.15
CA THR A 123 -1.61 3.89 -11.29
C THR A 123 -0.73 5.08 -10.94
N TRP A 124 -1.00 5.73 -9.80
CA TRP A 124 -0.19 6.87 -9.37
C TRP A 124 1.25 6.47 -9.02
N ASN A 125 1.45 5.31 -8.39
CA ASN A 125 2.79 4.77 -8.14
C ASN A 125 3.58 4.56 -9.44
N ASP A 126 2.93 4.00 -10.46
CA ASP A 126 3.58 3.73 -11.75
C ASP A 126 3.97 5.04 -12.46
N GLU A 127 3.09 6.05 -12.41
CA GLU A 127 3.37 7.38 -12.94
C GLU A 127 4.57 8.05 -12.24
N LEU A 128 4.57 8.04 -10.90
CA LEU A 128 5.68 8.56 -10.11
C LEU A 128 6.99 7.81 -10.42
N SER A 129 6.92 6.49 -10.63
CA SER A 129 8.07 5.67 -11.02
C SER A 129 8.66 6.11 -12.36
N ILE A 130 7.82 6.32 -13.38
CA ILE A 130 8.22 6.79 -14.72
C ILE A 130 8.97 8.12 -14.62
N HIS A 131 8.52 9.02 -13.77
CA HIS A 131 9.13 10.34 -13.58
C HIS A 131 10.29 10.36 -12.57
N GLY A 132 10.62 9.22 -11.95
CA GLY A 132 11.62 9.16 -10.88
C GLY A 132 11.24 9.97 -9.65
N GLN A 133 9.94 10.25 -9.47
CA GLN A 133 9.38 11.05 -8.40
C GLN A 133 8.85 10.18 -7.26
N ARG A 134 8.52 10.84 -6.15
CA ARG A 134 7.81 10.25 -5.02
C ARG A 134 6.67 11.18 -4.64
N GLY A 135 5.49 10.60 -4.44
CA GLY A 135 4.29 11.31 -4.02
C GLY A 135 4.07 11.10 -2.53
N ARG A 136 3.43 12.07 -1.89
CA ARG A 136 2.94 11.93 -0.52
C ARG A 136 1.45 12.16 -0.51
N MET A 137 0.74 11.46 0.35
CA MET A 137 -0.69 11.64 0.47
C MET A 137 -1.20 11.58 1.89
N ARG A 138 -2.39 12.14 2.06
CA ARG A 138 -3.20 12.03 3.25
C ARG A 138 -4.56 11.56 2.85
N VAL A 139 -5.08 10.64 3.65
CA VAL A 139 -6.36 10.00 3.37
C VAL A 139 -7.26 10.17 4.58
N THR A 140 -8.46 10.68 4.34
CA THR A 140 -9.55 10.69 5.31
C THR A 140 -10.70 9.90 4.70
N VAL A 141 -11.28 8.97 5.46
CA VAL A 141 -12.46 8.22 5.04
C VAL A 141 -13.62 8.59 5.94
N ASP A 142 -14.67 9.12 5.36
CA ASP A 142 -15.87 9.57 6.06
C ASP A 142 -17.16 9.16 5.34
N GLU A 143 -18.27 9.82 5.66
CA GLU A 143 -19.57 9.54 5.04
C GLU A 143 -19.65 9.80 3.54
N HIS A 144 -18.71 10.57 2.99
CA HIS A 144 -18.58 10.87 1.57
C HIS A 144 -17.57 9.98 0.84
N GLY A 145 -16.98 8.99 1.52
CA GLY A 145 -16.00 8.07 0.95
C GLY A 145 -14.54 8.50 1.20
N PHE A 146 -13.64 8.18 0.27
CA PHE A 146 -12.23 8.55 0.36
C PHE A 146 -12.03 10.03 0.02
N GLN A 147 -11.43 10.79 0.92
CA GLN A 147 -10.87 12.11 0.68
C GLN A 147 -9.35 12.00 0.60
N VAL A 148 -8.79 12.31 -0.57
CA VAL A 148 -7.38 12.10 -0.86
C VAL A 148 -6.71 13.43 -1.17
N VAL A 149 -5.74 13.79 -0.33
CA VAL A 149 -4.87 14.96 -0.55
C VAL A 149 -3.51 14.46 -0.99
N CYS A 150 -3.05 14.83 -2.17
CA CYS A 150 -1.73 14.44 -2.68
C CYS A 150 -0.77 15.63 -2.78
N SER A 151 0.53 15.38 -2.55
CA SER A 151 1.61 16.30 -2.86
C SER A 151 2.30 15.91 -4.17
N GLY A 152 2.63 16.87 -5.01
CA GLY A 152 3.48 16.65 -6.20
C GLY A 152 3.10 17.53 -7.39
N GLU A 153 3.96 17.52 -8.41
CA GLU A 153 3.59 17.92 -9.78
C GLU A 153 2.79 16.76 -10.39
N GLY A 154 1.60 17.02 -10.95
CA GLY A 154 0.62 15.99 -11.29
C GLY A 154 -0.84 16.45 -11.19
N TRP A 155 -1.08 17.64 -10.63
CA TRP A 155 -2.39 18.30 -10.59
C TRP A 155 -3.05 18.46 -11.95
N GLU A 156 -2.27 18.44 -13.04
CA GLU A 156 -2.77 18.54 -14.41
C GLU A 156 -3.73 17.39 -14.77
N ARG A 157 -3.67 16.26 -14.07
CA ARG A 157 -4.53 15.08 -14.31
C ARG A 157 -5.65 14.90 -13.29
N PHE A 158 -5.83 15.87 -12.39
CA PHE A 158 -6.86 15.80 -11.35
C PHE A 158 -8.26 15.58 -11.94
N ASP A 159 -8.61 16.34 -12.99
CA ASP A 159 -9.91 16.21 -13.67
C ASP A 159 -10.09 14.83 -14.32
N GLU A 160 -9.00 14.22 -14.79
CA GLU A 160 -9.02 12.87 -15.35
C GLU A 160 -9.23 11.82 -14.25
N TRP A 161 -8.54 11.94 -13.11
CA TRP A 161 -8.70 11.02 -11.98
C TRP A 161 -10.09 11.09 -11.37
N VAL A 162 -10.66 12.28 -11.20
CA VAL A 162 -12.05 12.45 -10.73
C VAL A 162 -13.03 11.75 -11.68
N ARG A 163 -12.76 11.76 -13.00
CA ARG A 163 -13.60 11.07 -13.98
C ARG A 163 -13.43 9.55 -13.96
N ILE A 164 -12.20 9.04 -13.80
CA ILE A 164 -11.90 7.60 -13.82
C ILE A 164 -12.30 6.92 -12.51
N TYR A 165 -12.14 7.64 -11.39
CA TYR A 165 -12.35 7.13 -10.04
C TYR A 165 -13.42 7.97 -9.29
N PRO A 166 -14.70 7.91 -9.71
CA PRO A 166 -15.75 8.77 -9.16
C PRO A 166 -16.09 8.50 -7.69
N ALA A 167 -15.65 7.38 -7.11
CA ALA A 167 -15.82 7.08 -5.68
C ALA A 167 -14.74 7.74 -4.80
N LEU A 168 -13.75 8.42 -5.41
CA LEU A 168 -12.65 9.09 -4.73
C LEU A 168 -12.80 10.61 -4.85
N ASN A 169 -12.79 11.28 -3.71
CA ASN A 169 -12.77 12.73 -3.64
C ASN A 169 -11.33 13.21 -3.51
N PHE A 170 -10.74 13.65 -4.60
CA PHE A 170 -9.43 14.29 -4.56
C PHE A 170 -9.59 15.72 -4.02
N VAL A 171 -8.70 16.16 -3.13
CA VAL A 171 -8.74 17.49 -2.53
C VAL A 171 -7.42 18.20 -2.80
N VAL A 172 -7.52 19.38 -3.41
CA VAL A 172 -6.38 20.24 -3.71
C VAL A 172 -6.02 21.03 -2.45
N ASN A 173 -5.04 20.55 -1.67
CA ASN A 173 -4.35 21.38 -0.70
C ASN A 173 -2.95 21.70 -1.21
N ARG A 174 -2.66 22.99 -1.37
CA ARG A 174 -1.30 23.47 -1.60
C ARG A 174 -0.52 23.32 -0.29
N TRP A 175 0.42 22.39 -0.29
CA TRP A 175 1.46 22.26 0.72
C TRP A 175 2.50 23.37 0.57
#